data_AF-A0A928WQ27-F1
#
_entry.id   AF-A0A928WQ27-F1
#
_cell.length_a   1.000
_cell.length_b   1.000
_cell.length_c   1.000
_cell.angle_alpha   90.00
_cell.angle_beta   90.00
_cell.angle_gamma   90.00
#
_symmetry.space_group_name_H-M   'P 1'
#
loop_
_entity.id
_entity.type
_entity.pdbx_description
1 polymer ?
#
loop_
_entity_poly.entity_id
_entity_poly.type
_entity_poly.pdbx_seq_one_letter_code
_entity_poly.pdbx_strand_id
1 'polypeptide(L)' 'MKVFSNDHSPAHVHVSSAEHKIKIDISGTEAIVLRAGKKERKEVDPRFAKKALRLVNSRLAEVRAAWEAIQQHGK' A
#
# COMPACT_ATOMS: atom_id res chain seq x y z
N MET A 1 17.55 24.49 -0.06
CA MET A 1 17.27 23.28 0.73
C MET A 1 16.58 22.28 -0.19
N LYS A 2 17.24 21.19 -0.59
CA LYS A 2 16.65 20.15 -1.44
C LYS A 2 16.31 18.96 -0.56
N VAL A 3 15.01 18.77 -0.33
CA VAL A 3 14.46 17.59 0.34
C VAL A 3 14.26 16.53 -0.74
N PHE A 4 15.16 15.56 -0.81
CA PHE A 4 14.87 14.30 -1.49
C PHE A 4 14.35 13.34 -0.43
N SER A 5 13.09 13.53 -0.06
CA SER A 5 12.33 12.51 0.66
C SER A 5 12.17 11.35 -0.30
N ASN A 6 12.90 10.26 -0.05
CA ASN A 6 12.73 9.00 -0.75
C ASN A 6 11.22 8.71 -0.82
N ASP A 7 10.64 8.81 -2.03
CA ASP A 7 9.19 9.01 -2.30
C ASP A 7 8.37 7.72 -2.09
N HIS A 8 8.75 6.93 -1.08
CA HIS A 8 8.11 5.67 -0.70
C HIS A 8 7.85 5.58 0.81
N SER A 9 7.88 6.72 1.52
CA SER A 9 7.45 6.82 2.91
C SER A 9 6.00 7.32 2.99
N PRO A 10 5.09 6.62 3.67
CA PRO A 10 5.29 5.37 4.41
C PRO A 10 5.38 4.13 3.50
N ALA A 11 5.94 3.03 4.03
CA ALA A 11 5.98 1.74 3.34
C ALA A 11 4.55 1.31 2.97
N HIS A 12 4.27 1.30 1.67
CA HIS A 12 2.93 1.02 1.16
C HIS A 12 2.98 0.14 -0.07
N VAL A 13 1.93 -0.66 -0.25
CA VAL A 13 1.71 -1.50 -1.41
C VAL A 13 0.48 -1.05 -2.17
N HIS A 14 0.52 -1.18 -3.49
CA HIS A 14 -0.61 -0.86 -4.36
C HIS A 14 -1.35 -2.17 -4.65
N VAL A 15 -2.62 -2.22 -4.27
CA VAL A 15 -3.51 -3.33 -4.61
C VAL A 15 -4.48 -2.85 -5.67
N SER A 16 -4.37 -3.42 -6.87
CA SER A 16 -5.22 -3.11 -8.01
C SER A 16 -5.98 -4.34 -8.49
N SER A 17 -7.21 -4.12 -8.91
CA SER A 17 -8.07 -5.03 -9.68
C SER A 17 -8.46 -4.34 -10.99
N ALA A 18 -9.18 -5.03 -11.87
CA ALA A 18 -9.63 -4.51 -13.17
C ALA A 18 -10.34 -3.15 -13.07
N GLU A 19 -11.05 -2.90 -11.97
CA GLU A 19 -11.89 -1.70 -11.78
C GLU A 19 -11.48 -0.83 -10.59
N HIS A 20 -10.60 -1.31 -9.71
CA HIS A 20 -10.32 -0.67 -8.42
C HIS A 20 -8.83 -0.62 -8.13
N LYS A 21 -8.34 0.49 -7.58
CA LYS A 21 -6.97 0.59 -7.07
C LYS A 21 -6.98 1.22 -5.69
N ILE A 22 -6.27 0.60 -4.76
CA ILE A 22 -6.08 1.10 -3.40
C ILE A 22 -4.62 1.04 -3.00
N LYS A 23 -4.25 1.91 -2.06
CA LYS A 23 -2.93 1.87 -1.41
C LYS A 23 -3.14 1.36 0.01
N ILE A 24 -2.32 0.39 0.40
CA ILE A 24 -2.32 -0.16 1.76
C ILE A 24 -0.97 0.16 2.38
N ASP A 25 -1.01 0.88 3.49
CA ASP A 25 0.12 1.07 4.39
C ASP A 25 0.46 -0.26 5.06
N ILE A 26 1.74 -0.62 5.01
CA ILE A 26 2.32 -1.79 5.68
C ILE A 26 3.43 -1.38 6.64
N SER A 27 3.54 -0.08 6.96
CA SER A 27 4.58 0.46 7.85
C SER A 27 4.29 0.14 9.32
N GLY A 28 3.01 0.08 9.71
CA GLY A 28 2.56 -0.24 11.06
C GLY A 28 2.34 -1.74 11.32
N THR A 29 2.14 -2.12 12.59
CA THR A 29 1.91 -3.53 13.00
C THR A 29 0.75 -4.21 12.25
N GLU A 30 -0.22 -3.43 11.79
CA GLU A 30 -1.33 -3.88 10.97
C GLU A 30 -1.37 -3.08 9.66
N ALA A 31 -1.87 -3.71 8.60
CA ALA A 31 -2.02 -3.05 7.32
C ALA A 31 -3.25 -2.13 7.32
N ILE A 32 -3.10 -0.91 6.83
CA ILE A 32 -4.17 0.13 6.85
C ILE A 32 -4.38 0.67 5.44
N VAL A 33 -5.63 0.83 4.99
CA VAL A 33 -5.90 1.48 3.69
C VAL A 33 -5.56 2.95 3.79
N LEU A 34 -4.60 3.40 2.98
CA LEU A 34 -4.33 4.81 2.78
C LEU A 34 -5.49 5.38 1.97
N ARG A 35 -6.18 6.38 2.54
CA ARG A 35 -7.28 7.05 1.83
C ARG A 35 -6.75 7.61 0.50
N ALA A 36 -7.41 7.21 -0.57
CA ALA A 36 -7.26 7.81 -1.88
C ALA A 36 -7.41 9.35 -1.77
N GLY A 37 -6.49 10.10 -2.37
CA GLY A 37 -6.50 11.57 -2.32
C GLY A 37 -7.80 12.14 -2.90
N LYS A 38 -8.08 13.44 -2.69
CA LYS A 38 -9.34 14.09 -3.15
C LYS A 38 -9.69 13.83 -4.63
N LYS A 39 -8.70 13.55 -5.50
CA LYS A 39 -8.88 13.20 -6.93
C LYS A 39 -9.16 11.71 -7.18
N GLU A 40 -8.73 10.81 -6.31
CA GLU A 40 -8.92 9.35 -6.39
C GLU A 40 -10.08 8.86 -5.52
N ARG A 41 -10.83 9.78 -4.89
CA ARG A 41 -12.02 9.49 -4.06
C ARG A 41 -13.18 8.82 -4.79
N LYS A 42 -13.10 8.65 -6.11
CA LYS A 42 -14.07 7.85 -6.87
C LYS A 42 -13.93 6.40 -6.42
N GLU A 43 -14.81 6.03 -5.49
CA GLU A 43 -15.22 4.66 -5.16
C GLU A 43 -14.09 3.67 -5.00
N VAL A 44 -13.38 3.75 -3.89
CA VAL A 44 -12.86 2.51 -3.33
C VAL A 44 -14.07 1.75 -2.77
N ASP A 45 -14.51 0.72 -3.48
CA ASP A 45 -15.57 -0.16 -3.00
C ASP A 45 -15.19 -0.73 -1.62
N PRO A 46 -16.05 -0.57 -0.60
CA PRO A 46 -15.72 -0.97 0.77
C PRO A 46 -15.52 -2.48 0.90
N ARG A 47 -16.15 -3.30 0.04
CA ARG A 47 -15.93 -4.75 0.03
C ARG A 47 -14.55 -5.09 -0.57
N PHE A 48 -14.14 -4.37 -1.61
CA PHE A 48 -12.80 -4.49 -2.19
C PHE A 48 -11.73 -4.09 -1.17
N ALA A 49 -11.88 -2.94 -0.51
CA ALA A 49 -10.98 -2.50 0.55
C ALA A 49 -10.86 -3.54 1.68
N LYS A 50 -11.98 -4.09 2.14
CA LYS A 50 -11.99 -5.12 3.20
C LYS A 50 -11.30 -6.41 2.76
N LYS A 51 -11.54 -6.87 1.53
CA LYS A 51 -10.88 -8.07 0.97
C LYS A 51 -9.37 -7.85 0.83
N ALA A 52 -8.97 -6.70 0.29
CA ALA A 52 -7.57 -6.36 0.12
C ALA A 52 -6.84 -6.21 1.46
N LEU A 53 -7.46 -5.56 2.45
CA LEU A 53 -6.93 -5.51 3.82
C LEU A 53 -6.75 -6.89 4.43
N ARG A 54 -7.75 -7.76 4.31
CA ARG A 54 -7.67 -9.12 4.83
C ARG A 54 -6.54 -9.90 4.16
N LEU A 55 -6.41 -9.79 2.84
CA LEU A 55 -5.36 -10.44 2.08
C LEU A 55 -3.97 -9.96 2.50
N VAL A 56 -3.76 -8.64 2.55
CA VAL A 56 -2.47 -8.05 2.93
C VAL A 56 -2.13 -8.38 4.38
N ASN A 57 -3.07 -8.29 5.32
CA ASN A 57 -2.82 -8.66 6.72
C ASN A 57 -2.50 -10.15 6.86
N SER A 58 -3.17 -11.04 6.11
CA SER A 58 -2.89 -12.49 6.16
C SER A 58 -1.49 -12.88 5.68
N ARG A 59 -0.84 -11.99 4.91
CA ARG A 59 0.51 -12.20 4.36
C ARG A 59 1.44 -11.03 4.67
N LEU A 60 1.19 -10.32 5.77
CA LEU A 60 1.86 -9.04 6.04
C LEU A 60 3.38 -9.18 6.10
N ALA A 61 3.88 -10.26 6.69
CA ALA A 61 5.30 -10.57 6.77
C ALA A 61 5.93 -10.78 5.37
N GLU A 62 5.26 -11.56 4.51
CA GLU A 62 5.73 -11.82 3.13
C GLU A 62 5.70 -10.55 2.29
N VAL A 63 4.62 -9.76 2.40
CA VAL A 63 4.44 -8.52 1.65
C VAL A 63 5.49 -7.47 2.08
N ARG A 64 5.83 -7.42 3.37
CA ARG A 64 6.93 -6.58 3.88
C ARG A 64 8.29 -7.05 3.36
N ALA A 65 8.59 -8.34 3.48
CA ALA A 65 9.85 -8.89 2.98
C ALA A 65 10.03 -8.64 1.47
N ALA A 66 8.96 -8.80 0.69
CA ALA A 66 8.96 -8.49 -0.75
C ALA A 66 9.17 -7.00 -1.02
N TRP A 67 8.51 -6.13 -0.24
CA TRP A 67 8.71 -4.67 -0.34
C TRP A 67 10.14 -4.26 -0.01
N GLU A 68 10.73 -4.82 1.05
CA GLU A 68 12.12 -4.58 1.45
C GLU A 68 13.11 -5.10 0.39
N ALA A 69 12.87 -6.28 -0.18
CA ALA A 69 13.69 -6.84 -1.26
C ALA A 69 13.70 -5.93 -2.50
N ILE A 70 12.55 -5.36 -2.86
CA ILE A 70 12.45 -4.39 -3.97
C ILE A 70 13.26 -3.12 -3.66
N GLN A 71 13.22 -2.61 -2.43
CA GLN A 71 14.02 -1.45 -2.03
C GLN A 71 15.53 -1.72 -2.07
N GLN A 72 15.95 -2.95 -1.76
CA GLN A 72 17.38 -3.32 -1.74
C GLN A 72 17.97 -3.54 -3.15
N HIS A 73 17.16 -3.98 -4.12
CA HIS A 73 17.60 -4.17 -5.52
C HIS A 73 17.50 -2.92 -6.40
N GLY A 74 16.91 -1.82 -5.89
CA GLY A 74 16.83 -0.53 -6.60
C GLY A 74 18.05 0.37 -6.41
N LYS A 75 19.19 -0.17 -5.97
CA LYS A 75 20.41 0.58 -5.65
C LYS A 75 21.53 0.31 -6.65
#